data_AF-A0A8S3RQN5-F1
#
_entry.id   AF-A0A8S3RQN5-F1
#
_cell.length_a   1.000
_cell.length_b   1.000
_cell.length_c   1.000
_cell.angle_alpha   90.00
_cell.angle_beta   90.00
_cell.angle_gamma   90.00
#
_symmetry.space_group_name_H-M   'P 1'
#
loop_
_entity.id
_entity.type
_entity.pdbx_description
1 polymer ?
#
loop_
_entity_poly.entity_id
_entity_poly.type
_entity_poly.pdbx_seq_one_letter_code
_entity_poly.pdbx_strand_id
1 'polypeptide(L)'
;MAQAASKTCEICVSAPGSQYCLDCEQFYCENCKSLHKRQKLSTNHQFQHASELIPEGKSRCSQHKEEFNLMCNTCNVPVCTSCVTGKHNKHEFSKLVDAIAQLLGENEKQVRDKTNEANQNITKIEDSLKSFDNDVKSVIKAITDQSNMIKRMIDKSVAQMIVLVKEQSKKEKDKLMKSLSSAKSVLVAGQNLDKRRRDLDKTRPDETMVQRINKMKEEINELHIESPPEFPKIAFESKAVTEDDIRQLIGTYTFR
;
A
#
# COMPACT_ATOMS: atom_id res chain seq x y z
N MET A 1 -18.04 -64.79 -16.49
CA MET A 1 -16.87 -64.03 -15.98
C MET A 1 -17.25 -62.57 -15.98
N ALA A 2 -17.53 -61.98 -14.82
CA ALA A 2 -18.02 -60.62 -14.71
C ALA A 2 -16.83 -59.64 -14.76
N GLN A 3 -16.86 -58.73 -15.73
CA GLN A 3 -15.80 -57.78 -15.99
C GLN A 3 -15.98 -56.57 -15.05
N ALA A 4 -15.11 -56.45 -14.05
CA ALA A 4 -15.08 -55.28 -13.17
C ALA A 4 -14.74 -54.03 -13.99
N ALA A 5 -15.60 -53.01 -13.94
CA ALA A 5 -15.35 -51.74 -14.60
C ALA A 5 -14.03 -51.13 -14.08
N SER A 6 -13.06 -50.94 -14.98
CA SER A 6 -11.75 -50.37 -14.67
C SER A 6 -11.90 -48.89 -14.30
N LYS A 7 -12.01 -48.55 -13.01
CA LYS A 7 -11.96 -47.18 -12.50
C LYS A 7 -10.54 -46.60 -12.69
N THR A 8 -10.42 -45.33 -13.08
CA THR A 8 -9.13 -44.62 -13.27
C THR A 8 -8.60 -44.04 -11.96
N CYS A 9 -7.31 -43.76 -11.88
CA CYS A 9 -6.71 -43.08 -10.73
C CYS A 9 -7.25 -41.66 -10.58
N GLU A 10 -7.86 -41.31 -9.45
CA GLU A 10 -8.49 -40.01 -9.22
C GLU A 10 -7.48 -38.87 -8.97
N ILE A 11 -6.22 -39.22 -8.70
CA ILE A 11 -5.16 -38.24 -8.41
C ILE A 11 -4.49 -37.76 -9.69
N CYS A 12 -4.12 -38.69 -10.58
CA CYS A 12 -3.40 -38.36 -11.81
C CYS A 12 -4.25 -38.47 -13.08
N VAL A 13 -5.42 -39.11 -12.99
CA VAL A 13 -6.42 -39.30 -14.06
C VAL A 13 -5.89 -40.05 -15.31
N SER A 14 -4.61 -40.42 -15.32
CA SER A 14 -3.89 -40.95 -16.48
C SER A 14 -3.56 -42.44 -16.43
N ALA A 15 -3.75 -43.08 -15.28
CA ALA A 15 -3.43 -44.49 -15.07
C ALA A 15 -4.64 -45.25 -14.51
N PRO A 16 -4.72 -46.58 -14.67
CA PRO A 16 -5.73 -47.41 -14.01
C PRO A 16 -5.65 -47.24 -12.49
N GLY A 17 -6.81 -47.07 -11.84
CA GLY A 17 -6.96 -47.00 -10.39
C GLY A 17 -6.95 -48.40 -9.79
N SER A 18 -5.81 -49.08 -9.80
CA SER A 18 -5.67 -50.46 -9.32
C SER A 18 -5.75 -50.60 -7.80
N GLN A 19 -5.63 -49.50 -7.05
CA GLN A 19 -5.54 -49.49 -5.60
C GLN A 19 -6.61 -48.56 -5.03
N TYR A 20 -7.33 -48.99 -4.00
CA TYR A 20 -8.34 -48.18 -3.33
C TYR A 20 -7.91 -47.87 -1.90
N CYS A 21 -7.87 -46.59 -1.54
CA CYS A 21 -7.56 -46.17 -0.17
C CYS A 21 -8.85 -46.20 0.67
N LEU A 22 -8.85 -46.97 1.75
CA LEU A 22 -10.03 -47.13 2.62
C LEU A 22 -10.35 -45.85 3.42
N ASP A 23 -9.33 -45.06 3.76
CA ASP A 23 -9.48 -43.87 4.58
C ASP A 23 -9.85 -42.62 3.75
N CYS A 24 -9.42 -42.58 2.49
CA CYS A 24 -9.71 -41.46 1.57
C CYS A 24 -10.86 -41.78 0.61
N GLU A 25 -11.31 -43.04 0.57
CA GLU A 25 -12.36 -43.55 -0.31
C GLU A 25 -12.12 -43.29 -1.81
N GLN A 26 -10.86 -43.24 -2.23
CA GLN A 26 -10.43 -42.84 -3.57
C GLN A 26 -9.60 -43.93 -4.27
N PHE A 27 -9.66 -43.95 -5.60
CA PHE A 27 -8.84 -44.81 -6.45
C PHE A 27 -7.49 -44.20 -6.80
N TYR A 28 -6.43 -44.99 -6.65
CA TYR A 28 -5.04 -44.63 -6.90
C TYR A 28 -4.40 -45.66 -7.84
N CYS A 29 -3.46 -45.21 -8.69
CA CYS A 29 -2.48 -46.10 -9.29
C CYS A 29 -1.34 -46.39 -8.29
N GLU A 30 -0.48 -47.37 -8.57
CA GLU A 30 0.62 -47.72 -7.65
C GLU A 30 1.57 -46.57 -7.33
N ASN A 31 1.83 -45.70 -8.31
CA ASN A 31 2.68 -44.53 -8.11
C ASN A 31 2.01 -43.53 -7.16
N CYS A 32 0.72 -43.23 -7.38
CA CYS A 32 -0.02 -42.30 -6.53
C CYS A 32 -0.24 -42.86 -5.12
N LYS A 33 -0.47 -44.17 -4.96
CA LYS A 33 -0.50 -44.83 -3.64
C LYS A 33 0.83 -44.69 -2.89
N SER A 34 1.95 -44.91 -3.59
CA SER A 34 3.28 -44.79 -2.99
C SER A 34 3.59 -43.37 -2.53
N LEU A 35 3.17 -42.37 -3.31
CA LEU A 35 3.28 -40.96 -2.92
C LEU A 35 2.34 -40.61 -1.76
N HIS A 36 1.11 -41.13 -1.77
CA HIS A 36 0.14 -40.94 -0.71
C HIS A 36 0.70 -41.43 0.63
N LYS A 37 1.20 -42.68 0.69
CA LYS A 37 1.78 -43.23 1.92
C LYS A 37 3.05 -42.52 2.42
N ARG A 38 3.69 -41.68 1.60
CA ARG A 38 4.84 -40.86 2.03
C ARG A 38 4.43 -39.54 2.69
N GLN A 39 3.18 -39.12 2.54
CA GLN A 39 2.67 -37.93 3.22
C GLN A 39 2.45 -38.23 4.70
N LYS A 40 2.83 -37.28 5.57
CA LYS A 40 2.71 -37.43 7.03
C LYS A 40 1.29 -37.77 7.49
N LEU A 41 0.28 -37.24 6.79
CA LEU A 41 -1.12 -37.42 7.15
C LEU A 41 -1.69 -38.78 6.72
N SER A 42 -1.14 -39.41 5.68
CA SER A 42 -1.68 -40.65 5.11
C SER A 42 -0.73 -41.83 5.13
N THR A 43 0.31 -41.76 5.97
CA THR A 43 1.30 -42.84 6.13
C THR A 43 0.67 -44.17 6.56
N ASN A 44 -0.35 -44.11 7.43
CA ASN A 44 -1.03 -45.28 7.99
C ASN A 44 -2.31 -45.68 7.23
N HIS A 45 -2.62 -45.02 6.11
CA HIS A 45 -3.83 -45.32 5.37
C HIS A 45 -3.77 -46.73 4.76
N GLN A 46 -4.89 -47.43 4.84
CA GLN A 46 -5.04 -48.79 4.34
C GLN A 46 -5.44 -48.79 2.86
N PHE A 47 -4.91 -49.77 2.13
CA PHE A 47 -5.17 -49.93 0.70
C PHE A 47 -5.56 -51.36 0.41
N GLN A 48 -6.51 -51.54 -0.51
CA GLN A 48 -6.92 -52.83 -1.06
C GLN A 48 -6.89 -52.77 -2.60
N HIS A 49 -6.73 -53.92 -3.25
CA HIS A 49 -6.74 -53.94 -4.70
C HIS A 49 -8.16 -53.66 -5.22
N ALA A 50 -8.28 -52.92 -6.32
CA ALA A 50 -9.58 -52.56 -6.88
C ALA A 50 -10.42 -53.79 -7.30
N SER A 51 -9.79 -54.93 -7.57
CA SER A 51 -10.49 -56.21 -7.83
C SER A 51 -10.97 -56.93 -6.57
N GLU A 52 -10.43 -56.59 -5.41
CA GLU A 52 -10.83 -57.13 -4.10
C GLU A 52 -11.97 -56.33 -3.48
N LEU A 53 -12.28 -55.16 -4.05
CA LEU A 53 -13.53 -54.48 -3.81
C LEU A 53 -14.66 -55.43 -4.21
N ILE A 54 -15.37 -55.93 -3.20
CA ILE A 54 -16.56 -56.74 -3.39
C ILE A 54 -17.46 -55.98 -4.37
N PRO A 55 -17.88 -56.61 -5.50
CA PRO A 55 -18.71 -55.94 -6.48
C PRO A 55 -19.93 -55.34 -5.79
N GLU A 56 -20.26 -54.10 -6.16
CA GLU A 56 -21.46 -53.40 -5.75
C GLU A 56 -22.67 -54.34 -5.88
N GLY A 57 -23.17 -54.85 -4.75
CA GLY A 57 -24.25 -55.83 -4.77
C GLY A 57 -24.29 -56.74 -3.56
N LYS A 58 -24.74 -56.19 -2.43
CA LYS A 58 -25.13 -56.88 -1.18
C LYS A 58 -23.95 -57.27 -0.28
N SER A 59 -23.53 -56.31 0.55
CA SER A 59 -22.85 -56.65 1.79
C SER A 59 -23.74 -57.62 2.58
N ARG A 60 -23.15 -58.74 2.99
CA ARG A 60 -23.84 -59.80 3.74
C ARG A 60 -23.25 -59.87 5.14
N CYS A 61 -24.07 -60.26 6.11
CA CYS A 61 -23.63 -60.55 7.46
C CYS A 61 -22.49 -61.57 7.42
N SER A 62 -21.34 -61.24 8.00
CA SER A 62 -20.16 -62.12 7.99
C SER A 62 -20.40 -63.43 8.75
N GLN A 63 -21.23 -63.39 9.79
CA GLN A 63 -21.57 -64.54 10.64
C GLN A 63 -22.64 -65.44 10.03
N HIS A 64 -23.71 -64.87 9.47
CA HIS A 64 -24.88 -65.63 9.01
C HIS A 64 -24.97 -65.77 7.48
N LYS A 65 -24.12 -65.07 6.73
CA LYS A 65 -24.14 -65.01 5.25
C LYS A 65 -25.47 -64.53 4.64
N GLU A 66 -26.31 -63.88 5.44
CA GLU A 66 -27.59 -63.27 5.07
C GLU A 66 -27.43 -61.80 4.64
N GLU A 67 -28.39 -61.27 3.89
CA GLU A 67 -28.43 -59.85 3.53
C GLU A 67 -28.81 -58.96 4.72
N PHE A 68 -28.21 -57.77 4.79
CA PHE A 68 -28.61 -56.77 5.77
C PHE A 68 -29.92 -56.13 5.34
N ASN A 69 -30.95 -56.25 6.19
CA ASN A 69 -32.29 -55.70 5.91
C ASN A 69 -32.76 -54.73 7.00
N LEU A 70 -32.08 -54.72 8.15
CA LEU A 70 -32.44 -53.93 9.32
C LEU A 70 -31.22 -53.12 9.79
N MET A 71 -31.46 -51.97 10.40
CA MET A 71 -30.47 -51.21 11.16
C MET A 71 -30.74 -51.44 12.64
N CYS A 72 -29.72 -51.83 13.41
CA CYS A 72 -29.82 -51.85 14.88
C CYS A 72 -29.59 -50.44 15.41
N ASN A 73 -30.63 -49.76 15.86
CA ASN A 73 -30.57 -48.37 16.32
C ASN A 73 -29.69 -48.22 17.57
N THR A 74 -29.69 -49.22 18.47
CA THR A 74 -28.87 -49.21 19.69
C THR A 74 -27.37 -49.32 19.42
N CYS A 75 -26.98 -50.08 18.39
CA CYS A 75 -25.57 -50.30 18.05
C CYS A 75 -25.09 -49.47 16.85
N ASN A 76 -26.01 -48.81 16.16
CA ASN A 76 -25.80 -48.08 14.92
C ASN A 76 -25.08 -48.89 13.83
N VAL A 77 -25.50 -50.14 13.61
CA VAL A 77 -24.92 -51.04 12.59
C VAL A 77 -26.01 -51.78 11.82
N PRO A 78 -25.80 -52.07 10.52
CA PRO A 78 -26.71 -52.92 9.75
C PRO A 78 -26.64 -54.36 10.26
N VAL A 79 -27.81 -55.01 10.34
CA VAL A 79 -27.97 -56.38 10.86
C VAL A 79 -28.90 -57.20 9.95
N CYS A 80 -28.64 -58.51 9.87
CA CYS A 80 -29.55 -59.47 9.24
C CYS A 80 -30.56 -60.01 10.26
N THR A 81 -31.57 -60.74 9.80
CA THR A 81 -32.64 -61.27 10.67
C THR A 81 -32.10 -62.19 11.75
N SER A 82 -31.10 -63.04 11.43
CA SER A 82 -30.44 -63.91 12.42
C SER A 82 -29.65 -63.15 13.49
N CYS A 83 -29.13 -61.95 13.19
CA CYS A 83 -28.48 -61.12 14.21
C CYS A 83 -29.46 -60.58 15.25
N VAL A 84 -30.72 -60.31 14.85
CA VAL A 84 -31.77 -59.77 15.72
C VAL A 84 -32.14 -60.75 16.82
N THR A 85 -32.27 -62.04 16.50
CA THR A 85 -32.61 -63.09 17.48
C THR A 85 -31.41 -63.55 18.31
N GLY A 86 -30.18 -63.28 17.84
CA GLY A 86 -28.93 -63.60 18.53
C GLY A 86 -28.34 -62.41 19.30
N LYS A 87 -27.22 -61.88 18.78
CA LYS A 87 -26.38 -60.89 19.48
C LYS A 87 -27.09 -59.56 19.77
N HIS A 88 -28.07 -59.17 18.94
CA HIS A 88 -28.80 -57.91 19.10
C HIS A 88 -30.19 -58.12 19.72
N ASN A 89 -30.43 -59.25 20.36
CA ASN A 89 -31.72 -59.54 20.98
C ASN A 89 -32.13 -58.43 21.97
N LYS A 90 -33.39 -57.97 21.86
CA LYS A 90 -34.00 -56.85 22.61
C LYS A 90 -33.50 -55.43 22.27
N HIS A 91 -32.70 -55.23 21.23
CA HIS A 91 -32.39 -53.89 20.73
C HIS A 91 -33.53 -53.32 19.88
N GLU A 92 -33.47 -52.02 19.58
CA GLU A 92 -34.38 -51.37 18.66
C GLU A 92 -33.89 -51.46 17.21
N PHE A 93 -34.82 -51.64 16.28
CA PHE A 93 -34.53 -51.82 14.87
C PHE A 93 -35.41 -50.95 13.98
N SER A 94 -34.84 -50.54 12.86
CA SER A 94 -35.53 -49.89 11.76
C SER A 94 -35.22 -50.64 10.46
N LYS A 95 -36.05 -50.48 9.42
CA LYS A 95 -35.70 -51.02 8.10
C LYS A 95 -34.45 -50.30 7.61
N LEU A 96 -33.47 -51.05 7.12
CA LEU A 96 -32.19 -50.48 6.70
C LEU A 96 -32.38 -49.41 5.63
N VAL A 97 -33.31 -49.62 4.69
CA VAL A 97 -33.62 -48.65 3.62
C VAL A 97 -34.17 -47.34 4.20
N ASP A 98 -35.09 -47.42 5.15
CA ASP A 98 -35.70 -46.23 5.76
C ASP A 98 -34.67 -45.47 6.63
N ALA A 99 -33.84 -46.20 7.38
CA ALA A 99 -32.76 -45.63 8.18
C ALA A 99 -31.71 -44.92 7.31
N ILE A 100 -31.32 -45.53 6.18
CA ILE A 100 -30.41 -44.91 5.21
C ILE A 100 -31.05 -43.66 4.61
N ALA A 101 -32.32 -43.73 4.19
CA ALA A 101 -33.03 -42.58 3.63
C ALA A 101 -33.10 -41.41 4.63
N GLN A 102 -33.36 -41.70 5.91
CA GLN A 102 -33.36 -40.70 6.97
C GLN A 102 -31.96 -40.09 7.17
N LEU A 103 -30.91 -40.90 7.33
CA LEU A 103 -29.54 -40.43 7.52
C LEU A 103 -29.06 -39.59 6.33
N LEU A 104 -29.40 -40.00 5.11
CA LEU A 104 -29.09 -39.23 3.90
C LEU A 104 -29.82 -37.88 3.89
N GLY A 105 -31.10 -37.84 4.27
CA GLY A 105 -31.85 -36.59 4.35
C GLY A 105 -31.32 -35.64 5.43
N GLU A 106 -30.93 -36.18 6.59
CA GLU A 106 -30.28 -35.41 7.66
C GLU A 106 -28.93 -34.85 7.22
N ASN A 107 -28.10 -35.66 6.57
CA ASN A 107 -26.82 -35.24 6.00
C ASN A 107 -27.02 -34.19 4.90
N GLU A 108 -27.98 -34.39 4.00
CA GLU A 108 -28.30 -33.43 2.93
C GLU A 108 -28.66 -32.06 3.52
N LYS A 109 -29.51 -32.05 4.56
CA LYS A 109 -29.89 -30.82 5.25
C LYS A 109 -28.68 -30.16 5.92
N GLN A 110 -27.87 -30.91 6.67
CA GLN A 110 -26.69 -30.36 7.34
C GLN A 110 -25.67 -29.80 6.35
N VAL A 111 -25.40 -30.50 5.25
CA VAL A 111 -24.51 -30.04 4.18
C VAL A 111 -25.05 -28.77 3.55
N ARG A 112 -26.35 -28.71 3.26
CA ARG A 112 -27.02 -27.53 2.70
C ARG A 112 -26.92 -26.32 3.63
N ASP A 113 -27.23 -26.50 4.91
CA ASP A 113 -27.18 -25.43 5.90
C ASP A 113 -25.75 -24.89 6.07
N LYS A 114 -24.76 -25.78 6.17
CA LYS A 114 -23.34 -25.39 6.26
C LYS A 114 -22.81 -24.71 5.00
N THR A 115 -23.25 -25.17 3.82
CA THR A 115 -22.89 -24.54 2.54
C THR A 115 -23.47 -23.13 2.44
N ASN A 116 -24.72 -22.95 2.86
CA ASN A 116 -25.36 -21.63 2.87
C ASN A 116 -24.68 -20.67 3.86
N GLU A 117 -24.37 -21.14 5.07
CA GLU A 117 -23.62 -20.37 6.07
C GLU A 117 -22.25 -19.95 5.53
N ALA A 118 -21.52 -20.87 4.89
CA ALA A 118 -20.23 -20.59 4.28
C ALA A 118 -20.34 -19.53 3.17
N ASN A 119 -21.32 -19.65 2.27
CA ASN A 119 -21.56 -18.67 1.20
C ASN A 119 -21.86 -17.27 1.74
N GLN A 120 -22.71 -17.16 2.78
CA GLN A 120 -23.00 -15.87 3.41
C GLN A 120 -21.75 -15.24 4.04
N ASN A 121 -20.90 -16.06 4.69
CA ASN A 121 -19.66 -15.59 5.28
C ASN A 121 -18.65 -15.16 4.21
N ILE A 122 -18.55 -15.88 3.09
CA ILE A 122 -17.71 -15.50 1.95
C ILE A 122 -18.11 -14.11 1.45
N THR A 123 -19.40 -13.86 1.20
CA THR A 123 -19.87 -12.54 0.74
C THR A 123 -19.52 -11.42 1.74
N LYS A 124 -19.70 -11.65 3.05
CA LYS A 124 -19.34 -10.66 4.08
C LYS A 124 -17.84 -10.36 4.10
N ILE A 125 -17.00 -11.39 3.92
CA ILE A 125 -15.54 -11.23 3.86
C ILE A 125 -15.15 -10.46 2.60
N GLU A 126 -15.73 -10.78 1.45
CA GLU A 126 -15.49 -10.07 0.19
C GLU A 126 -15.86 -8.59 0.29
N ASP A 127 -16.99 -8.28 0.92
CA ASP A 127 -17.42 -6.89 1.13
C ASP A 127 -16.51 -6.16 2.14
N SER A 128 -16.07 -6.85 3.19
CA SER A 128 -15.10 -6.30 4.15
C SER A 128 -13.75 -6.01 3.50
N LEU A 129 -13.28 -6.88 2.59
CA LEU A 129 -12.06 -6.66 1.81
C LEU A 129 -12.17 -5.43 0.92
N LYS A 130 -13.30 -5.26 0.22
CA LYS A 130 -13.56 -4.06 -0.60
C LYS A 130 -13.60 -2.80 0.26
N SER A 131 -14.24 -2.84 1.42
CA SER A 131 -14.28 -1.71 2.35
C SER A 131 -12.89 -1.35 2.84
N PHE A 132 -12.10 -2.34 3.25
CA PHE A 132 -10.72 -2.16 3.69
C PHE A 132 -9.85 -1.52 2.59
N ASP A 133 -9.94 -2.00 1.35
CA ASP A 133 -9.21 -1.41 0.23
C ASP A 133 -9.60 0.06 -0.02
N ASN A 134 -10.88 0.38 0.15
CA ASN A 134 -11.36 1.76 0.02
C ASN A 134 -10.84 2.66 1.15
N ASP A 135 -10.81 2.16 2.39
CA ASP A 135 -10.27 2.88 3.54
C ASP A 135 -8.78 3.16 3.36
N VAL A 136 -8.00 2.15 2.92
CA VAL A 136 -6.58 2.30 2.61
C VAL A 136 -6.36 3.35 1.51
N LYS A 137 -7.11 3.28 0.40
CA LYS A 137 -7.04 4.28 -0.68
C LYS A 137 -7.38 5.68 -0.19
N SER A 138 -8.41 5.81 0.64
CA SER A 138 -8.85 7.08 1.22
C SER A 138 -7.78 7.70 2.11
N VAL A 139 -7.18 6.90 3.00
CA VAL A 139 -6.10 7.35 3.89
C VAL A 139 -4.86 7.76 3.10
N ILE A 140 -4.43 6.97 2.11
CA ILE A 140 -3.29 7.31 1.24
C ILE A 140 -3.55 8.63 0.49
N LYS A 141 -4.77 8.82 -0.02
CA LYS A 141 -5.17 10.07 -0.68
C LYS A 141 -5.10 11.25 0.29
N ALA A 142 -5.62 11.11 1.50
CA ALA A 142 -5.58 12.17 2.51
C ALA A 142 -4.14 12.57 2.87
N ILE A 143 -3.24 11.60 3.09
CA ILE A 143 -1.81 11.84 3.35
C ILE A 143 -1.18 12.62 2.18
N THR A 144 -1.46 12.19 0.95
CA THR A 144 -0.92 12.80 -0.27
C THR A 144 -1.42 14.24 -0.45
N ASP A 145 -2.71 14.48 -0.25
CA ASP A 145 -3.33 15.80 -0.37
C ASP A 145 -2.76 16.77 0.67
N GLN A 146 -2.59 16.32 1.92
CA GLN A 146 -1.97 17.10 2.98
C GLN A 146 -0.51 17.46 2.65
N SER A 147 0.27 16.50 2.16
CA SER A 147 1.65 16.76 1.70
C SER A 147 1.70 17.82 0.60
N ASN A 148 0.81 17.74 -0.38
CA ASN A 148 0.73 18.70 -1.48
C ASN A 148 0.30 20.09 -1.02
N MET A 149 -0.61 20.19 -0.05
CA MET A 149 -0.99 21.45 0.57
C MET A 149 0.21 22.13 1.25
N ILE A 150 0.96 21.37 2.06
CA ILE A 150 2.14 21.88 2.77
C ILE A 150 3.21 22.35 1.78
N LYS A 151 3.50 21.58 0.73
CA LYS A 151 4.45 21.97 -0.34
C LYS A 151 4.08 23.33 -0.95
N ARG A 152 2.81 23.54 -1.30
CA ARG A 152 2.34 24.83 -1.85
C ARG A 152 2.52 25.98 -0.86
N MET A 153 2.32 25.73 0.43
CA MET A 153 2.54 26.75 1.46
C MET A 153 4.02 27.12 1.59
N ILE A 154 4.91 26.12 1.53
CA ILE A 154 6.37 26.32 1.52
C ILE A 154 6.77 27.13 0.28
N ASP A 155 6.35 26.72 -0.91
CA ASP A 155 6.67 27.41 -2.17
C ASP A 155 6.23 28.87 -2.14
N LYS A 156 5.02 29.13 -1.62
CA LYS A 156 4.50 30.49 -1.44
C LYS A 156 5.37 31.32 -0.49
N SER A 157 5.78 30.74 0.63
CA SER A 157 6.64 31.41 1.60
C SER A 157 8.02 31.73 1.02
N VAL A 158 8.63 30.80 0.29
CA VAL A 158 9.89 31.00 -0.43
C VAL A 158 9.78 32.14 -1.43
N ALA A 159 8.73 32.14 -2.26
CA ALA A 159 8.49 33.20 -3.24
C ALA A 159 8.35 34.58 -2.57
N GLN A 160 7.62 34.65 -1.46
CA GLN A 160 7.46 35.90 -0.68
C GLN A 160 8.79 36.40 -0.11
N MET A 161 9.60 35.53 0.50
CA MET A 161 10.91 35.91 1.03
C MET A 161 11.83 36.45 -0.07
N ILE A 162 11.86 35.81 -1.24
CA ILE A 162 12.65 36.27 -2.39
C ILE A 162 12.18 37.66 -2.87
N VAL A 163 10.87 37.90 -2.93
CA VAL A 163 10.31 39.20 -3.33
C VAL A 163 10.76 40.29 -2.36
N LEU A 164 10.68 40.05 -1.05
CA LEU A 164 11.10 41.02 -0.03
C LEU A 164 12.58 41.40 -0.16
N VAL A 165 13.46 40.40 -0.31
CA VAL A 165 14.90 40.65 -0.50
C VAL A 165 15.16 41.45 -1.77
N LYS A 166 14.49 41.12 -2.88
CA LYS A 166 14.64 41.85 -4.15
C LYS A 166 14.16 43.30 -4.04
N GLU A 167 13.03 43.54 -3.38
CA GLU A 167 12.48 44.87 -3.24
C GLU A 167 13.38 45.76 -2.36
N GLN A 168 13.88 45.23 -1.25
CA GLN A 168 14.82 45.96 -0.39
C GLN A 168 16.15 46.22 -1.12
N SER A 169 16.67 45.23 -1.84
CA SER A 169 17.88 45.38 -2.65
C SER A 169 17.73 46.46 -3.73
N LYS A 170 16.55 46.55 -4.35
CA LYS A 170 16.24 47.61 -5.33
C LYS A 170 16.28 48.99 -4.68
N LYS A 171 15.63 49.15 -3.51
CA LYS A 171 15.62 50.43 -2.78
C LYS A 171 17.03 50.90 -2.41
N GLU A 172 17.88 50.01 -1.90
CA GLU A 172 19.27 50.35 -1.57
C GLU A 172 20.10 50.65 -2.84
N LYS A 173 19.92 49.90 -3.92
CA LYS A 173 20.58 50.17 -5.20
C LYS A 173 20.18 51.52 -5.79
N ASP A 174 18.91 51.91 -5.68
CA ASP A 174 18.41 53.20 -6.17
C ASP A 174 19.05 54.37 -5.39
N LYS A 175 19.25 54.23 -4.06
CA LYS A 175 19.98 55.22 -3.25
C LYS A 175 21.43 55.36 -3.70
N LEU A 176 22.13 54.24 -3.88
CA LEU A 176 23.52 54.22 -4.36
C LEU A 176 23.64 54.82 -5.76
N MET A 177 22.71 54.53 -6.67
CA MET A 177 22.69 55.10 -8.02
C MET A 177 22.49 56.63 -8.00
N LYS A 178 21.61 57.13 -7.13
CA LYS A 178 21.43 58.59 -6.95
C LYS A 178 22.70 59.25 -6.44
N SER A 179 23.29 58.74 -5.36
CA SER A 179 24.56 59.25 -4.82
C SER A 179 25.70 59.21 -5.85
N LEU A 180 25.79 58.12 -6.63
CA LEU A 180 26.76 57.99 -7.72
C LEU A 180 26.56 59.07 -8.81
N SER A 181 25.31 59.38 -9.16
CA SER A 181 25.01 60.41 -10.15
C SER A 181 25.37 61.82 -9.66
N SER A 182 25.08 62.13 -8.38
CA SER A 182 25.47 63.39 -7.74
C SER A 182 26.99 63.54 -7.70
N ALA A 183 27.70 62.50 -7.23
CA ALA A 183 29.16 62.52 -7.17
C ALA A 183 29.82 62.71 -8.55
N LYS A 184 29.28 62.08 -9.60
CA LYS A 184 29.73 62.29 -10.98
C LYS A 184 29.50 63.71 -11.48
N SER A 185 28.35 64.32 -11.13
CA SER A 185 28.06 65.71 -11.50
C SER A 185 29.06 66.68 -10.88
N VAL A 186 29.36 66.50 -9.58
CA VAL A 186 30.37 67.30 -8.86
C VAL A 186 31.76 67.12 -9.47
N LEU A 187 32.15 65.90 -9.84
CA LEU A 187 33.41 65.64 -10.52
C LEU A 187 33.51 66.39 -11.85
N VAL A 188 32.48 66.35 -12.69
CA VAL A 188 32.46 67.05 -13.98
C VAL A 188 32.51 68.56 -13.78
N ALA A 189 31.76 69.10 -12.80
CA ALA A 189 31.82 70.52 -12.45
C ALA A 189 33.24 70.92 -12.02
N GLY A 190 33.87 70.15 -11.13
CA GLY A 190 35.25 70.36 -10.70
C GLY A 190 36.26 70.32 -11.85
N GLN A 191 36.13 69.38 -12.78
CA GLN A 191 36.98 69.31 -13.98
C GLN A 191 36.83 70.53 -14.89
N ASN A 192 35.60 71.04 -15.06
CA ASN A 192 35.33 72.24 -15.84
C ASN A 192 35.91 73.49 -15.18
N LEU A 193 35.78 73.62 -13.85
CA LEU A 193 36.39 74.69 -13.07
C LEU A 193 37.92 74.67 -13.17
N ASP A 194 38.53 73.50 -13.05
CA ASP A 194 39.98 73.32 -13.18
C ASP A 194 40.48 73.63 -14.60
N LYS A 195 39.70 73.34 -15.63
CA LYS A 195 39.99 73.79 -17.00
C LYS A 195 39.96 75.31 -17.12
N ARG A 196 38.90 75.97 -16.62
CA ARG A 196 38.77 77.44 -16.62
C ARG A 196 39.92 78.10 -15.85
N ARG A 197 40.33 77.52 -14.72
CA ARG A 197 41.49 77.97 -13.93
C ARG A 197 42.76 77.96 -14.78
N ARG A 198 43.08 76.83 -15.42
CA ARG A 198 44.26 76.73 -16.30
C ARG A 198 44.25 77.71 -17.47
N ASP A 199 43.07 78.03 -18.01
CA ASP A 199 42.94 78.99 -19.10
C ASP A 199 43.16 80.43 -18.60
N LEU A 200 42.69 80.75 -17.38
CA LEU A 200 42.97 82.03 -16.70
C LEU A 200 44.47 82.21 -16.40
N ASP A 201 45.17 81.16 -15.97
CA ASP A 201 46.61 81.20 -15.66
C ASP A 201 47.48 81.66 -16.86
N LYS A 202 46.95 81.59 -18.09
CA LYS A 202 47.62 82.02 -19.33
C LYS A 202 47.36 83.48 -19.70
N THR A 203 46.48 84.17 -18.97
CA THR A 203 46.08 85.56 -19.24
C THR A 203 46.88 86.56 -18.41
N ARG A 204 46.99 87.81 -18.89
CA ARG A 204 47.69 88.88 -18.15
C ARG A 204 46.83 89.32 -16.95
N PRO A 205 47.42 89.58 -15.76
CA PRO A 205 46.67 90.09 -14.61
C PRO A 205 46.01 91.44 -14.90
N ASP A 206 44.70 91.52 -14.66
CA ASP A 206 43.89 92.74 -14.69
C ASP A 206 42.72 92.65 -13.70
N GLU A 207 41.93 93.72 -13.59
CA GLU A 207 40.77 93.78 -12.69
C GLU A 207 39.69 92.74 -13.05
N THR A 208 39.52 92.44 -14.35
CA THR A 208 38.54 91.47 -14.83
C THR A 208 38.91 90.03 -14.45
N MET A 209 40.21 89.73 -14.38
CA MET A 209 40.75 88.45 -13.91
C MET A 209 40.36 88.21 -12.45
N VAL A 210 40.50 89.23 -11.60
CA VAL A 210 40.13 89.15 -10.17
C VAL A 210 38.62 88.88 -10.02
N GLN A 211 37.77 89.55 -10.80
CA GLN A 211 36.33 89.29 -10.80
C GLN A 211 35.98 87.85 -11.19
N ARG A 212 36.65 87.30 -12.23
CA ARG A 212 36.45 85.91 -12.66
C ARG A 212 36.91 84.90 -11.62
N ILE A 213 38.01 85.17 -10.93
CA ILE A 213 38.52 84.34 -9.83
C ILE A 213 37.52 84.34 -8.66
N ASN A 214 36.99 85.50 -8.27
CA ASN A 214 36.00 85.59 -7.20
C ASN A 214 34.71 84.83 -7.56
N LYS A 215 34.23 84.97 -8.80
CA LYS A 215 33.09 84.17 -9.29
C LYS A 215 33.38 82.66 -9.27
N MET A 216 34.58 82.25 -9.68
CA MET A 216 34.98 80.84 -9.60
C MET A 216 35.02 80.35 -8.16
N LYS A 217 35.48 81.18 -7.21
CA LYS A 217 35.49 80.86 -5.79
C LYS A 217 34.08 80.66 -5.24
N GLU A 218 33.10 81.46 -5.67
CA GLU A 218 31.69 81.25 -5.36
C GLU A 218 31.19 79.89 -5.91
N GLU A 219 31.43 79.60 -7.19
CA GLU A 219 31.06 78.32 -7.82
C GLU A 219 31.72 77.11 -7.11
N ILE A 220 32.97 77.23 -6.64
CA ILE A 220 33.65 76.19 -5.85
C ILE A 220 32.96 75.97 -4.51
N ASN A 221 32.59 77.06 -3.81
CA ASN A 221 31.93 76.98 -2.50
C ASN A 221 30.53 76.34 -2.60
N GLU A 222 29.89 76.40 -3.76
CA GLU A 222 28.61 75.75 -4.04
C GLU A 222 28.74 74.24 -4.32
N LEU A 223 29.94 73.73 -4.61
CA LEU A 223 30.14 72.29 -4.83
C LEU A 223 30.03 71.52 -3.52
N HIS A 224 28.95 70.76 -3.39
CA HIS A 224 28.73 69.87 -2.27
C HIS A 224 29.18 68.43 -2.59
N ILE A 225 30.10 67.89 -1.79
CA ILE A 225 30.53 66.50 -1.89
C ILE A 225 29.85 65.69 -0.79
N GLU A 226 28.88 64.87 -1.18
CA GLU A 226 28.21 63.96 -0.26
C GLU A 226 29.07 62.71 0.01
N SER A 227 29.09 62.24 1.25
CA SER A 227 29.67 60.95 1.60
C SER A 227 28.86 59.80 0.98
N PRO A 228 29.49 58.71 0.51
CA PRO A 228 28.75 57.55 0.02
C PRO A 228 27.80 57.01 1.10
N PRO A 229 26.54 56.68 0.76
CA PRO A 229 25.61 56.12 1.73
C PRO A 229 26.03 54.70 2.12
N GLU A 230 25.94 54.39 3.41
CA GLU A 230 26.09 53.04 3.91
C GLU A 230 24.86 52.18 3.56
N PHE A 231 25.07 50.87 3.40
CA PHE A 231 24.00 49.91 3.16
C PHE A 231 24.19 48.65 4.01
N PRO A 232 23.11 47.96 4.38
CA PRO A 232 23.18 46.79 5.24
C PRO A 232 23.82 45.59 4.51
N LYS A 233 24.58 44.78 5.25
CA LYS A 233 25.01 43.46 4.78
C LYS A 233 23.79 42.53 4.69
N ILE A 234 23.72 41.73 3.63
CA ILE A 234 22.64 40.77 3.38
C ILE A 234 23.15 39.36 3.70
N ALA A 235 22.44 38.63 4.56
CA ALA A 235 22.75 37.25 4.92
C ALA A 235 21.46 36.42 5.03
N PHE A 236 21.57 35.11 4.80
CA PHE A 236 20.51 34.14 5.02
C PHE A 236 21.01 33.03 5.95
N GLU A 237 20.26 32.76 7.00
CA GLU A 237 20.56 31.71 7.98
C GLU A 237 19.49 30.63 7.90
N SER A 238 19.89 29.42 7.54
CA SER A 238 18.97 28.28 7.48
C SER A 238 18.77 27.67 8.87
N LYS A 239 17.59 27.12 9.11
CA LYS A 239 17.30 26.29 10.28
C LYS A 239 17.44 24.81 9.91
N ALA A 240 17.93 24.01 10.85
CA ALA A 240 17.89 22.55 10.73
C ALA A 240 16.44 22.07 10.78
N VAL A 241 16.11 21.07 9.95
CA VAL A 241 14.80 20.42 9.92
C VAL A 241 15.03 18.92 10.01
N THR A 242 14.26 18.25 10.87
CA THR A 242 14.31 16.81 11.10
C THR A 242 13.15 16.10 10.40
N GLU A 243 13.23 14.76 10.28
CA GLU A 243 12.09 13.98 9.79
C GLU A 243 10.88 14.06 10.72
N ASP A 244 11.08 14.25 12.03
CA ASP A 244 9.99 14.38 12.98
C ASP A 244 9.20 15.66 12.74
N ASP A 245 9.89 16.78 12.48
CA ASP A 245 9.26 18.05 12.11
C ASP A 245 8.37 17.87 10.86
N ILE A 246 8.85 17.11 9.87
CA ILE A 246 8.09 16.82 8.64
C ILE A 246 6.87 15.94 8.97
N ARG A 247 7.03 14.91 9.80
CA ARG A 247 5.91 14.03 10.21
C ARG A 247 4.85 14.80 10.99
N GLN A 248 5.24 15.70 11.89
CA GLN A 248 4.30 16.53 12.65
C GLN A 248 3.47 17.45 11.73
N LEU A 249 4.07 17.96 10.65
CA LEU A 249 3.36 18.78 9.66
C LEU A 249 2.36 17.96 8.84
N ILE A 250 2.73 16.75 8.43
CA ILE A 250 1.87 15.86 7.62
C ILE A 250 0.78 15.22 8.48
N GLY A 251 1.07 14.83 9.71
CA GLY A 251 0.19 14.11 10.62
C GLY A 251 0.47 12.61 10.69
N THR A 252 -0.40 11.88 11.38
CA THR A 252 -0.27 10.45 11.68
C THR A 252 -1.49 9.66 11.23
N TYR A 253 -1.33 8.36 10.96
CA TYR A 253 -2.42 7.42 10.74
C TYR A 253 -2.42 6.33 11.82
N THR A 254 -3.58 5.74 12.08
CA THR A 254 -3.74 4.64 13.04
C THR A 254 -4.75 3.65 12.51
N PHE A 255 -4.48 2.35 12.69
CA PHE A 255 -5.52 1.32 12.61
C PHE A 255 -6.26 1.32 13.96
N ARG A 256 -7.59 1.42 13.94
CA ARG A 256 -8.45 1.35 15.12
C ARG A 256 -9.35 0.15 15.03
#